data_AF-A0A7J9JGY1-F1
#
_entry.id   AF-A0A7J9JGY1-F1
#
_cell.length_a   1.000
_cell.length_b   1.000
_cell.length_c   1.000
_cell.angle_alpha   90.00
_cell.angle_beta   90.00
_cell.angle_gamma   90.00
#
_symmetry.space_group_name_H-M   'P 1'
#
loop_
_entity.id
_entity.type
_entity.pdbx_description
1 polymer ?
#
loop_
_entity_poly.entity_id
_entity_poly.type
_entity_poly.pdbx_seq_one_letter_code
_entity_poly.pdbx_strand_id
1 'polypeptide(L)'
;MEKRFVFVVFSLAIGVVQSVNAEVPAIFVLGDSTSDVGTNNYLPQSTIKANFPHHGVDFPFAIPTGRFSNGFNTADYLGPLETEKFLSKSLFFISIGSNDIMNNYYSSNPIPKEYFIPKLGLVYKKHLRNLISLGARKFGIVSVPALGCCPSQRIYQANGECLEELNNQARAFFSTMELLLGNLRLEYKDIKYSLGNTVDMTLNVIDNALAF
;
A
#
# COMPACT_ATOMS: atom_id res chain seq x y z
N MET A 1 41.99 -51.25 45.02
CA MET A 1 41.27 -50.96 43.76
C MET A 1 39.91 -50.38 44.12
N GLU A 2 39.83 -49.06 44.30
CA GLU A 2 38.58 -48.35 44.59
C GLU A 2 37.85 -48.04 43.28
N LYS A 3 36.60 -48.51 43.15
CA LYS A 3 35.75 -48.18 42.00
C LYS A 3 34.97 -46.90 42.34
N ARG A 4 35.37 -45.78 41.74
CA ARG A 4 34.61 -44.52 41.77
C ARG A 4 33.36 -44.66 40.90
N PHE A 5 32.19 -44.54 41.51
CA PHE A 5 30.92 -44.37 40.79
C PHE A 5 30.77 -42.90 40.39
N VAL A 6 30.69 -42.64 39.08
CA VAL A 6 30.37 -41.31 38.55
C VAL A 6 28.86 -41.26 38.32
N PHE A 7 28.15 -40.42 39.08
CA PHE A 7 26.75 -40.10 38.82
C PHE A 7 26.69 -39.03 37.73
N VAL A 8 26.19 -39.41 36.54
CA VAL A 8 25.86 -38.46 35.47
C VAL A 8 24.41 -38.03 35.66
N VAL A 9 24.20 -36.79 36.10
CA VAL A 9 22.87 -36.17 36.19
C VAL A 9 22.49 -35.68 34.79
N PHE A 10 21.56 -36.37 34.13
CA PHE A 10 20.91 -35.86 32.92
C PHE A 10 19.87 -34.80 33.33
N SER A 11 20.21 -33.53 33.17
CA SER A 11 19.26 -32.43 33.28
C SER A 11 18.30 -32.46 32.08
N LEU A 12 17.04 -32.82 32.33
CA LEU A 12 15.96 -32.71 31.35
C LEU A 12 15.64 -31.22 31.13
N ALA A 13 16.22 -30.61 30.12
CA ALA A 13 15.79 -29.30 29.64
C ALA A 13 14.46 -29.49 28.91
N ILE A 14 13.34 -29.23 29.60
CA ILE A 14 12.02 -29.13 28.97
C ILE A 14 12.04 -27.85 28.12
N GLY A 15 12.33 -28.00 26.83
CA GLY A 15 12.16 -26.95 25.86
C GLY A 15 10.68 -26.60 25.76
N VAL A 16 10.30 -25.40 26.21
CA VAL A 16 8.99 -24.84 25.92
C VAL A 16 8.94 -24.60 24.42
N VAL A 17 8.31 -25.51 23.67
CA VAL A 17 7.98 -25.28 22.27
C VAL A 17 6.89 -24.20 22.28
N GLN A 18 7.29 -22.94 22.12
CA GLN A 18 6.33 -21.89 21.79
C GLN A 18 5.76 -22.24 20.42
N SER A 19 4.48 -22.59 20.39
CA SER A 19 3.70 -22.61 19.15
C SER A 19 3.67 -21.18 18.62
N VAL A 20 4.58 -20.85 17.71
CA VAL A 20 4.44 -19.65 16.89
C VAL A 20 3.25 -19.92 15.99
N ASN A 21 2.06 -19.51 16.44
CA ASN A 21 0.92 -19.42 15.56
C ASN A 21 1.27 -18.35 14.53
N ALA A 22 1.77 -18.77 13.38
CA ALA A 22 2.03 -17.87 12.27
C ALA A 22 0.67 -17.40 11.75
N GLU A 23 0.11 -16.40 12.42
CA GLU A 23 -0.97 -15.58 11.87
C GLU A 23 -0.46 -15.09 10.52
N VAL A 24 -1.07 -15.60 9.45
CA VAL A 24 -0.80 -15.12 8.10
C VAL A 24 -1.05 -13.61 8.14
N PRO A 25 -0.04 -12.75 7.93
CA PRO A 25 -0.25 -11.31 7.95
C PRO A 25 -1.28 -10.99 6.88
N ALA A 26 -2.43 -10.43 7.27
CA ALA A 26 -3.40 -10.00 6.27
C ALA A 26 -2.70 -9.01 5.34
N ILE A 27 -2.84 -9.24 4.03
CA ILE A 27 -2.31 -8.33 3.03
C ILE A 27 -3.45 -7.41 2.65
N PHE A 28 -3.38 -6.16 3.12
CA PHE A 28 -4.30 -5.14 2.66
C PHE A 28 -3.80 -4.64 1.31
N VAL A 29 -4.46 -5.12 0.26
CA VAL A 29 -4.49 -4.45 -1.03
C VAL A 29 -5.65 -3.47 -0.95
N LEU A 30 -5.37 -2.17 -0.97
CA LEU A 30 -6.42 -1.15 -0.96
C LEU A 30 -7.28 -1.35 -2.22
N GLY A 31 -8.54 -1.80 -2.01
CA GLY A 31 -9.44 -2.33 -3.04
C GLY A 31 -10.61 -1.43 -3.40
N ASP A 32 -11.64 -2.02 -4.04
CA ASP A 32 -12.80 -1.37 -4.65
C ASP A 32 -14.05 -1.31 -3.73
N SER A 33 -15.23 -1.13 -4.33
CA SER A 33 -16.52 -0.94 -3.64
C SER A 33 -16.88 -2.04 -2.62
N THR A 34 -16.30 -3.24 -2.73
CA THR A 34 -16.53 -4.35 -1.79
C THR A 34 -15.98 -4.10 -0.38
N SER A 35 -15.03 -3.18 -0.23
CA SER A 35 -14.40 -2.84 1.04
C SER A 35 -14.76 -1.43 1.56
N ASP A 36 -15.65 -0.72 0.88
CA ASP A 36 -16.05 0.64 1.25
C ASP A 36 -16.97 0.64 2.49
N VAL A 37 -16.53 1.29 3.56
CA VAL A 37 -17.25 1.49 4.82
C VAL A 37 -18.01 2.82 4.88
N GLY A 38 -18.26 3.44 3.72
CA GLY A 38 -18.86 4.76 3.57
C GLY A 38 -17.84 5.87 3.31
N THR A 39 -16.59 5.52 3.00
CA THR A 39 -15.54 6.44 2.56
C THR A 39 -16.00 7.28 1.38
N ASN A 40 -16.72 6.71 0.41
CA ASN A 40 -17.20 7.46 -0.76
C ASN A 40 -18.19 8.59 -0.42
N ASN A 41 -18.87 8.55 0.72
CA ASN A 41 -19.74 9.65 1.16
C ASN A 41 -18.96 10.94 1.46
N TYR A 42 -17.69 10.81 1.84
CA TYR A 42 -16.81 11.93 2.18
C TYR A 42 -16.01 12.46 1.00
N LEU A 43 -16.18 11.87 -0.19
CA LEU A 43 -15.55 12.30 -1.44
C LEU A 43 -16.55 13.18 -2.22
N PRO A 44 -16.31 14.50 -2.33
CA PRO A 44 -17.28 15.43 -2.93
C PRO A 44 -17.61 15.13 -4.39
N GLN A 45 -16.65 14.56 -5.13
CA GLN A 45 -16.78 14.24 -6.55
C GLN A 45 -17.19 12.78 -6.82
N SER A 46 -17.35 11.95 -5.78
CA SER A 46 -17.71 10.55 -5.98
C SER A 46 -19.15 10.41 -6.46
N THR A 47 -19.34 9.73 -7.59
CA THR A 47 -20.65 9.33 -8.12
C THR A 47 -21.07 7.93 -7.66
N ILE A 48 -20.18 7.20 -6.98
CA ILE A 48 -20.37 5.81 -6.57
C ILE A 48 -20.51 5.79 -5.04
N LYS A 49 -21.73 5.92 -4.52
CA LYS A 49 -22.03 5.93 -3.06
C LYS A 49 -23.08 4.88 -2.74
N ALA A 50 -23.03 4.24 -1.58
CA ALA A 50 -24.06 3.29 -1.13
C ALA A 50 -24.89 3.85 0.04
N ASN A 51 -25.22 5.15 -0.02
CA ASN A 51 -26.02 5.85 0.99
C ASN A 51 -27.50 5.96 0.60
N PHE A 52 -28.00 4.99 -0.17
CA PHE A 52 -29.38 4.94 -0.64
C PHE A 52 -29.97 3.52 -0.51
N PRO A 53 -31.31 3.38 -0.43
CA PRO A 53 -31.96 2.07 -0.36
C PRO A 53 -31.64 1.18 -1.58
N HIS A 54 -31.45 -0.14 -1.46
CA HIS A 54 -31.70 -0.98 -0.29
C HIS A 54 -30.45 -1.24 0.58
N HIS A 55 -29.39 -0.43 0.46
CA HIS A 55 -28.22 -0.59 1.31
C HIS A 55 -28.55 -0.30 2.79
N GLY A 56 -27.96 -1.09 3.68
CA GLY A 56 -28.14 -0.95 5.12
C GLY A 56 -29.52 -1.34 5.69
N VAL A 57 -30.36 -2.07 4.95
CA VAL A 57 -31.69 -2.51 5.42
C VAL A 57 -31.65 -3.41 6.66
N ASP A 58 -30.55 -4.11 6.89
CA ASP A 58 -30.34 -4.99 8.06
C ASP A 58 -29.58 -4.29 9.21
N PHE A 59 -29.20 -3.00 9.07
CA PHE A 59 -28.66 -2.22 10.20
C PHE A 59 -29.75 -1.92 11.24
N PRO A 60 -29.38 -1.63 12.51
CA PRO A 60 -30.29 -1.00 13.44
C PRO A 60 -30.90 0.25 12.78
N PHE A 61 -32.24 0.29 12.73
CA PHE A 61 -33.03 1.36 12.11
C PHE A 61 -33.00 1.43 10.57
N ALA A 62 -32.42 0.45 9.87
CA ALA A 62 -32.43 0.33 8.41
C ALA A 62 -31.86 1.57 7.67
N ILE A 63 -30.82 2.19 8.22
CA ILE A 63 -30.21 3.42 7.68
C ILE A 63 -29.03 3.04 6.75
N PRO A 64 -29.03 3.49 5.49
CA PRO A 64 -27.87 3.34 4.61
C PRO A 64 -26.66 4.11 5.16
N THR A 65 -25.54 3.41 5.38
CA THR A 65 -24.31 4.01 5.95
C THR A 65 -23.24 4.33 4.92
N GLY A 66 -23.47 4.03 3.63
CA GLY A 66 -22.44 4.13 2.58
C GLY A 66 -21.68 2.82 2.32
N ARG A 67 -22.02 1.74 3.01
CA ARG A 67 -21.50 0.38 2.74
C ARG A 67 -22.29 -0.23 1.59
N PHE A 68 -21.59 -0.84 0.63
CA PHE A 68 -22.21 -1.65 -0.45
C PHE A 68 -22.70 -3.01 0.07
N SER A 69 -23.44 -3.01 1.18
CA SER A 69 -23.97 -4.18 1.88
C SER A 69 -25.29 -3.81 2.57
N ASN A 70 -26.06 -4.81 2.99
CA ASN A 70 -27.28 -4.60 3.79
C ASN A 70 -26.99 -4.46 5.29
N GLY A 71 -25.74 -4.67 5.71
CA GLY A 71 -25.29 -4.45 7.09
C GLY A 71 -23.81 -4.11 7.14
N PHE A 72 -23.17 -4.49 8.25
CA PHE A 72 -21.72 -4.46 8.38
C PHE A 72 -21.06 -5.30 7.27
N ASN A 73 -20.02 -4.76 6.63
CA ASN A 73 -19.18 -5.52 5.71
C ASN A 73 -17.99 -6.12 6.47
N THR A 74 -17.12 -6.84 5.77
CA THR A 74 -15.96 -7.51 6.38
C THR A 74 -15.02 -6.56 7.15
N ALA A 75 -15.01 -5.26 6.84
CA ALA A 75 -14.18 -4.28 7.54
C ALA A 75 -14.76 -3.85 8.92
N ASP A 76 -16.04 -4.13 9.20
CA ASP A 76 -16.72 -3.72 10.43
C ASP A 76 -16.63 -4.74 11.57
N TYR A 77 -16.32 -6.00 11.26
CA TYR A 77 -16.28 -7.07 12.25
C TYR A 77 -15.13 -6.95 13.26
N LEU A 78 -14.19 -6.02 13.04
CA LEU A 78 -13.09 -5.72 13.96
C LEU A 78 -13.38 -4.40 14.70
N GLY A 79 -13.51 -4.47 16.03
CA GLY A 79 -13.56 -3.27 16.88
C GLY A 79 -12.20 -2.54 16.92
N PRO A 80 -12.12 -1.25 17.30
CA PRO A 80 -10.90 -0.44 17.10
C PRO A 80 -9.60 -1.05 17.63
N LEU A 81 -9.62 -1.67 18.82
CA LEU A 81 -8.45 -2.33 19.42
C LEU A 81 -8.02 -3.58 18.63
N GLU A 82 -8.99 -4.38 18.20
CA GLU A 82 -8.72 -5.58 17.41
C GLU A 82 -8.31 -5.21 15.98
N THR A 83 -8.86 -4.12 15.43
CA THR A 83 -8.42 -3.50 14.18
C THR A 83 -6.97 -3.05 14.30
N GLU A 84 -6.59 -2.27 15.32
CA GLU A 84 -5.20 -1.83 15.48
C GLU A 84 -4.23 -3.02 15.58
N LYS A 85 -4.56 -4.02 16.41
CA LYS A 85 -3.76 -5.25 16.53
C LYS A 85 -3.65 -5.96 15.18
N PHE A 86 -4.76 -6.09 14.46
CA PHE A 86 -4.81 -6.73 13.15
C PHE A 86 -3.97 -5.97 12.12
N LEU A 87 -4.12 -4.65 12.01
CA LEU A 87 -3.36 -3.79 11.10
C LEU A 87 -1.85 -3.80 11.44
N SER A 88 -1.48 -3.86 12.72
CA SER A 88 -0.07 -3.91 13.16
C SER A 88 0.64 -5.19 12.69
N LYS A 89 -0.10 -6.29 12.58
CA LYS A 89 0.38 -7.58 12.09
C LYS A 89 0.26 -7.71 10.57
N SER A 90 -0.38 -6.78 9.89
CA SER A 90 -0.69 -6.86 8.45
C SER A 90 0.40 -6.22 7.58
N LEU A 91 0.46 -6.63 6.30
CA LEU A 91 1.31 -6.00 5.28
C LEU A 91 0.42 -5.13 4.37
N PHE A 92 0.80 -3.88 4.20
CA PHE A 92 0.14 -2.95 3.29
C PHE A 92 0.94 -2.89 2.00
N PHE A 93 0.38 -3.41 0.91
CA PHE A 93 1.00 -3.33 -0.40
C PHE A 93 0.42 -2.14 -1.17
N ILE A 94 1.26 -1.18 -1.55
CA ILE A 94 0.82 0.09 -2.14
C ILE A 94 1.50 0.31 -3.50
N SER A 95 0.67 0.52 -4.53
CA SER A 95 1.07 0.91 -5.88
C SER A 95 0.10 1.97 -6.40
N ILE A 96 0.47 3.25 -6.27
CA ILE A 96 -0.36 4.40 -6.68
C ILE A 96 0.54 5.52 -7.23
N GLY A 97 -0.03 6.45 -7.98
CA GLY A 97 0.68 7.63 -8.53
C GLY A 97 0.77 7.67 -10.05
N SER A 98 0.63 6.53 -10.74
CA SER A 98 0.72 6.46 -12.21
C SER A 98 -0.35 7.31 -12.89
N ASN A 99 -1.60 7.17 -12.42
CA ASN A 99 -2.74 7.92 -12.95
C ASN A 99 -2.60 9.41 -12.63
N ASP A 100 -2.13 9.77 -11.43
CA ASP A 100 -1.90 11.16 -11.04
C ASP A 100 -0.91 11.85 -11.98
N ILE A 101 0.23 11.20 -12.27
CA ILE A 101 1.26 11.71 -13.18
C ILE A 101 0.72 11.80 -14.61
N MET A 102 0.08 10.75 -15.12
CA MET A 102 -0.48 10.75 -16.48
C MET A 102 -1.59 11.79 -16.65
N ASN A 103 -2.52 11.88 -15.71
CA ASN A 103 -3.64 12.82 -15.78
C ASN A 103 -3.14 14.27 -15.67
N ASN A 104 -2.12 14.54 -14.85
CA ASN A 104 -1.52 15.86 -14.81
C ASN A 104 -0.81 16.19 -16.12
N TYR A 105 -0.05 15.24 -16.69
CA TYR A 105 0.69 15.43 -17.95
C TYR A 105 -0.24 15.75 -19.13
N TYR A 106 -1.38 15.07 -19.23
CA TYR A 106 -2.34 15.25 -20.32
C TYR A 106 -3.45 16.26 -20.03
N SER A 107 -3.42 16.91 -18.86
CA SER A 107 -4.40 17.95 -18.50
C SER A 107 -4.27 19.16 -19.43
N SER A 108 -5.39 19.77 -19.79
CA SER A 108 -5.40 21.06 -20.49
C SER A 108 -4.86 22.21 -19.63
N ASN A 109 -4.88 22.04 -18.30
CA ASN A 109 -4.34 22.97 -17.31
C ASN A 109 -3.49 22.18 -16.29
N PRO A 110 -2.26 21.77 -16.68
CA PRO A 110 -1.42 20.95 -15.82
C PRO A 110 -0.85 21.76 -14.66
N ILE A 111 -0.67 21.12 -13.49
CA ILE A 111 0.18 21.67 -12.44
C ILE A 111 1.62 21.60 -12.97
N PRO A 112 2.42 22.69 -12.88
CA PRO A 112 3.80 22.67 -13.35
C PRO A 112 4.60 21.55 -12.68
N LYS A 113 5.44 20.88 -13.47
CA LYS A 113 6.16 19.66 -13.07
C LYS A 113 7.03 19.86 -11.83
N GLU A 114 7.59 21.04 -11.65
CA GLU A 114 8.39 21.43 -10.48
C GLU A 114 7.59 21.43 -9.16
N TYR A 115 6.26 21.62 -9.21
CA TYR A 115 5.38 21.64 -8.04
C TYR A 115 4.56 20.35 -7.89
N PHE A 116 4.27 19.69 -9.01
CA PHE A 116 3.36 18.55 -9.03
C PHE A 116 3.89 17.36 -8.21
N ILE A 117 5.13 16.91 -8.47
CA ILE A 117 5.71 15.75 -7.77
C ILE A 117 5.87 16.00 -6.26
N PRO A 118 6.41 17.15 -5.79
CA PRO A 118 6.43 17.46 -4.37
C PRO A 118 5.03 17.46 -3.72
N LYS A 119 4.03 18.03 -4.40
CA LYS A 119 2.64 18.04 -3.92
C LYS A 119 2.09 16.61 -3.79
N LEU A 120 2.32 15.76 -4.79
CA LEU A 120 1.92 14.36 -4.75
C LEU A 120 2.59 13.61 -3.59
N GLY A 121 3.88 13.85 -3.36
CA GLY A 121 4.61 13.32 -2.20
C GLY A 121 4.00 13.75 -0.87
N LEU A 122 3.60 15.01 -0.71
CA LEU A 122 2.93 15.49 0.52
C LEU A 122 1.59 14.80 0.77
N VAL A 123 0.79 14.60 -0.28
CA VAL A 123 -0.47 13.86 -0.19
C VAL A 123 -0.21 12.40 0.21
N TYR A 124 0.77 11.75 -0.42
CA TYR A 124 1.19 10.39 -0.08
C TYR A 124 1.62 10.28 1.39
N LYS A 125 2.42 11.23 1.88
CA LYS A 125 2.86 11.29 3.29
C LYS A 125 1.67 11.33 4.24
N LYS A 126 0.66 12.15 3.91
CA LYS A 126 -0.57 12.25 4.70
C LYS A 126 -1.29 10.91 4.77
N HIS A 127 -1.44 10.21 3.65
CA HIS A 127 -2.09 8.89 3.63
C HIS A 127 -1.32 7.84 4.44
N LEU A 128 0.01 7.79 4.33
CA LEU A 128 0.82 6.89 5.15
C LEU A 128 0.69 7.19 6.65
N ARG A 129 0.71 8.47 7.04
CA ARG A 129 0.49 8.86 8.44
C ARG A 129 -0.88 8.42 8.96
N ASN A 130 -1.92 8.54 8.14
CA ASN A 130 -3.25 8.06 8.50
C ASN A 130 -3.25 6.54 8.71
N LEU A 131 -2.65 5.76 7.80
CA LEU A 131 -2.53 4.31 7.97
C LEU A 131 -1.75 3.94 9.24
N ILE A 132 -0.64 4.63 9.51
CA ILE A 132 0.16 4.42 10.73
C ILE A 132 -0.68 4.74 11.97
N SER A 133 -1.45 5.83 11.96
CA SER A 133 -2.32 6.20 13.09
C SER A 133 -3.42 5.17 13.37
N LEU A 134 -3.80 4.38 12.37
CA LEU A 134 -4.76 3.28 12.51
C LEU A 134 -4.11 1.96 12.98
N GLY A 135 -2.79 1.87 12.99
CA GLY A 135 -2.06 0.68 13.44
C GLY A 135 -1.17 0.03 12.38
N ALA A 136 -1.15 0.52 11.13
CA ALA A 136 -0.28 -0.05 10.10
C ALA A 136 1.22 0.09 10.47
N ARG A 137 1.99 -1.00 10.33
CA ARG A 137 3.42 -1.00 10.63
C ARG A 137 4.32 -1.58 9.54
N LYS A 138 3.79 -2.36 8.59
CA LYS A 138 4.59 -3.01 7.53
C LYS A 138 4.08 -2.59 6.17
N PHE A 139 4.96 -2.00 5.35
CA PHE A 139 4.62 -1.47 4.03
C PHE A 139 5.48 -2.11 2.93
N GLY A 140 4.86 -2.65 1.90
CA GLY A 140 5.50 -2.97 0.62
C GLY A 140 5.05 -1.93 -0.40
N ILE A 141 5.94 -1.05 -0.84
CA ILE A 141 5.60 0.02 -1.76
C ILE A 141 6.32 -0.24 -3.06
N VAL A 142 5.60 -0.21 -4.19
CA VAL A 142 6.21 -0.22 -5.52
C VAL A 142 5.94 1.14 -6.16
N SER A 143 6.99 1.83 -6.61
CA SER A 143 6.86 3.15 -7.21
C SER A 143 6.19 3.08 -8.59
N VAL A 144 6.05 4.24 -9.21
CA VAL A 144 5.52 4.35 -10.58
C VAL A 144 6.51 3.76 -11.60
N PRO A 145 6.06 2.91 -12.54
CA PRO A 145 6.89 2.33 -13.59
C PRO A 145 7.30 3.37 -14.65
N ALA A 146 8.05 2.93 -15.66
CA ALA A 146 8.42 3.76 -16.82
C ALA A 146 7.19 4.08 -17.70
N LEU A 147 6.38 5.06 -17.27
CA LEU A 147 5.12 5.43 -17.89
C LEU A 147 5.26 5.84 -19.36
N GLY A 148 6.37 6.51 -19.71
CA GLY A 148 6.65 6.92 -21.08
C GLY A 148 6.85 5.75 -22.03
N CYS A 149 7.16 4.56 -21.51
CA CYS A 149 7.33 3.34 -22.27
C CYS A 149 6.04 2.50 -22.38
N CYS A 150 4.92 2.91 -21.78
CA CYS A 150 3.65 2.21 -21.95
C CYS A 150 3.23 2.21 -23.43
N PRO A 151 2.63 1.12 -23.97
CA PRO A 151 2.19 1.06 -25.36
C PRO A 151 1.29 2.24 -25.78
N SER A 152 0.43 2.70 -24.87
CA SER A 152 -0.45 3.85 -25.07
C SER A 152 0.30 5.17 -25.28
N GLN A 153 1.58 5.27 -24.89
CA GLN A 153 2.43 6.44 -25.13
C GLN A 153 3.28 6.27 -26.38
N ARG A 154 3.84 5.07 -26.56
CA ARG A 154 4.72 4.75 -27.69
C ARG A 154 4.00 4.83 -29.03
N ILE A 155 2.69 4.60 -29.09
CA ILE A 155 1.91 4.71 -30.33
C ILE A 155 1.92 6.12 -30.93
N TYR A 156 2.16 7.16 -30.11
CA TYR A 156 2.24 8.55 -30.57
C TYR A 156 3.66 8.96 -30.99
N GLN A 157 4.66 8.10 -30.77
CA GLN A 157 6.05 8.34 -31.20
C GLN A 157 6.29 7.65 -32.54
N ALA A 158 6.77 8.39 -33.54
CA ALA A 158 6.95 7.88 -34.91
C ALA A 158 7.90 6.68 -35.00
N ASN A 159 8.90 6.63 -34.11
CA ASN A 159 9.87 5.54 -33.97
C ASN A 159 9.49 4.54 -32.85
N GLY A 160 8.34 4.74 -32.20
CA GLY A 160 7.92 3.95 -31.05
C GLY A 160 8.84 4.09 -29.84
N GLU A 161 9.59 5.18 -29.69
CA GLU A 161 10.42 5.40 -28.49
C GLU A 161 9.58 5.69 -27.25
N CYS A 162 10.22 5.62 -26.08
CA CYS A 162 9.59 6.05 -24.84
C CYS A 162 9.48 7.58 -24.77
N LEU A 163 8.41 8.07 -24.16
CA LEU A 163 8.26 9.48 -23.83
C LEU A 163 9.07 9.82 -22.56
N GLU A 164 10.31 10.27 -22.74
CA GLU A 164 11.26 10.48 -21.63
C GLU A 164 10.80 11.50 -20.58
N GLU A 165 10.02 12.51 -20.95
CA GLU A 165 9.50 13.47 -19.97
C GLU A 165 8.61 12.79 -18.91
N LEU A 166 7.84 11.78 -19.29
CA LEU A 166 6.97 11.03 -18.38
C LEU A 166 7.79 10.05 -17.53
N ASN A 167 8.84 9.46 -18.09
CA ASN A 167 9.80 8.63 -17.35
C ASN A 167 10.57 9.46 -16.31
N ASN A 168 10.96 10.69 -16.64
CA ASN A 168 11.62 11.61 -15.71
C ASN A 168 10.74 11.96 -14.52
N GLN A 169 9.43 12.15 -14.72
CA GLN A 169 8.49 12.34 -13.63
C GLN A 169 8.37 11.10 -12.74
N ALA A 170 8.37 9.89 -13.31
CA ALA A 170 8.38 8.64 -12.55
C ALA A 170 9.66 8.51 -11.69
N ARG A 171 10.83 8.84 -12.23
CA ARG A 171 12.11 8.89 -11.47
C ARG A 171 12.06 9.92 -10.33
N ALA A 172 11.59 11.13 -10.62
CA ALA A 172 11.45 12.17 -9.61
C ALA A 172 10.50 11.75 -8.47
N PHE A 173 9.40 11.06 -8.81
CA PHE A 173 8.49 10.50 -7.82
C PHE A 173 9.15 9.43 -6.96
N PHE A 174 9.93 8.51 -7.55
CA PHE A 174 10.68 7.51 -6.79
C PHE A 174 11.64 8.15 -5.77
N SER A 175 12.46 9.12 -6.19
CA SER A 175 13.38 9.82 -5.29
C SER A 175 12.64 10.59 -4.19
N THR A 176 11.48 11.18 -4.52
CA THR A 176 10.60 11.83 -3.51
C THR A 176 10.10 10.81 -2.48
N MET A 177 9.71 9.61 -2.92
CA MET A 177 9.26 8.53 -2.05
C MET A 177 10.38 7.99 -1.17
N GLU A 178 11.60 7.85 -1.68
CA GLU A 178 12.77 7.46 -0.87
C GLU A 178 13.00 8.41 0.31
N LEU A 179 13.05 9.73 0.02
CA LEU A 179 13.24 10.76 1.04
C LEU A 179 12.08 10.78 2.05
N LEU A 180 10.85 10.68 1.55
CA LEU A 180 9.64 10.66 2.38
C LEU A 180 9.64 9.49 3.35
N LEU A 181 9.88 8.27 2.85
CA LEU A 181 9.87 7.05 3.66
C LEU A 181 11.03 7.00 4.65
N GLY A 182 12.21 7.50 4.25
CA GLY A 182 13.34 7.68 5.16
C GLY A 182 12.97 8.59 6.33
N ASN A 183 12.37 9.75 6.06
CA ASN A 183 11.90 10.67 7.10
C ASN A 183 10.78 10.07 7.96
N LEU A 184 9.85 9.34 7.36
CA LEU A 184 8.74 8.72 8.07
C LEU A 184 9.23 7.64 9.05
N ARG A 185 10.26 6.87 8.68
CA ARG A 185 10.92 5.92 9.58
C ARG A 185 11.64 6.60 10.74
N LEU A 186 12.15 7.82 10.54
CA LEU A 186 12.74 8.59 11.63
C LEU A 186 11.67 9.05 12.63
N GLU A 187 10.47 9.41 12.14
CA GLU A 187 9.31 9.85 12.93
C GLU A 187 8.63 8.69 13.67
N TYR A 188 8.46 7.52 13.01
CA TYR A 188 7.80 6.34 13.56
C TYR A 188 8.77 5.15 13.58
N LYS A 189 9.42 4.91 14.72
CA LYS A 189 10.54 3.95 14.85
C LYS A 189 10.15 2.49 14.64
N ASP A 190 8.88 2.16 14.78
CA ASP A 190 8.31 0.82 14.72
C ASP A 190 7.80 0.43 13.32
N ILE A 191 7.85 1.35 12.34
CA ILE A 191 7.48 1.00 10.96
C ILE A 191 8.62 0.29 10.23
N LYS A 192 8.24 -0.64 9.36
CA LYS A 192 9.12 -1.31 8.39
C LYS A 192 8.56 -1.07 6.99
N TYR A 193 9.43 -0.75 6.04
CA TYR A 193 9.03 -0.58 4.66
C TYR A 193 10.06 -1.19 3.71
N SER A 194 9.59 -1.56 2.51
CA SER A 194 10.42 -1.77 1.34
C SER A 194 9.87 -0.90 0.20
N LEU A 195 10.75 -0.32 -0.60
CA LEU A 195 10.40 0.50 -1.76
C LEU A 195 11.01 -0.15 -3.01
N GLY A 196 10.15 -0.60 -3.92
CA GLY A 196 10.54 -1.10 -5.23
C GLY A 196 10.70 0.05 -6.23
N ASN A 197 11.84 0.09 -6.91
CA ASN A 197 12.13 1.02 -8.00
C ASN A 197 11.54 0.49 -9.31
N THR A 198 10.24 0.73 -9.51
CA THR A 198 9.53 0.15 -10.66
C THR A 198 9.94 0.79 -11.99
N VAL A 199 10.46 2.03 -11.98
CA VAL A 199 10.96 2.66 -13.21
C VAL A 199 12.18 1.92 -13.75
N ASP A 200 13.18 1.65 -12.91
CA ASP A 200 14.36 0.90 -13.34
C ASP A 200 14.04 -0.57 -13.60
N MET A 201 13.15 -1.18 -12.82
CA MET A 201 12.67 -2.55 -13.09
C MET A 201 12.03 -2.66 -14.48
N THR A 202 11.13 -1.74 -14.82
CA THR A 202 10.40 -1.78 -16.10
C THR A 202 11.34 -1.53 -17.27
N LEU A 203 12.24 -0.53 -17.16
CA LEU A 203 13.22 -0.25 -18.20
C LEU A 203 14.15 -1.44 -18.41
N ASN A 204 14.62 -2.07 -17.33
CA ASN A 204 15.47 -3.25 -17.43
C ASN A 204 14.79 -4.40 -18.19
N VAL A 205 13.51 -4.68 -17.91
CA VAL A 205 12.72 -5.69 -18.62
C VAL A 205 12.55 -5.34 -20.10
N ILE A 206 12.32 -4.06 -20.42
CA ILE A 206 12.17 -3.60 -21.81
C ILE A 206 13.49 -3.73 -22.58
N ASP A 207 14.59 -3.28 -21.99
CA ASP A 207 15.91 -3.27 -22.62
C ASP A 207 16.52 -4.68 -22.73
N ASN A 208 16.12 -5.59 -21.84
CA ASN A 208 16.63 -6.97 -21.76
C ASN A 208 15.52 -8.00 -21.90
N ALA A 209 14.63 -7.82 -22.88
CA ALA A 209 13.43 -8.64 -23.06
C ALA A 209 13.68 -10.15 -23.21
N LEU A 210 14.89 -10.58 -23.58
CA LEU A 210 15.25 -12.00 -23.71
C LEU A 210 15.79 -12.62 -22.41
N ALA A 211 16.03 -11.81 -21.37
CA ALA A 211 16.50 -12.27 -20.06
C ALA A 211 15.36 -12.69 -19.12
N PHE A 212 14.10 -12.48 -19.52
CA PHE A 212 12.88 -12.76 -18.77
C PHE A 212 11.90 -13.55 -19.65
#